data_AF-A0A2D9U5M7-F1
#
_entry.id   AF-A0A2D9U5M7-F1
#
_cell.length_a   1.000
_cell.length_b   1.000
_cell.length_c   1.000
_cell.angle_alpha   90.00
_cell.angle_beta   90.00
_cell.angle_gamma   90.00
#
_symmetry.space_group_name_H-M   'P 1'
#
loop_
_entity.id
_entity.type
_entity.pdbx_description
1 polymer ?
#
loop_
_entity_poly.entity_id
_entity_poly.type
_entity_poly.pdbx_seq_one_letter_code
_entity_poly.pdbx_strand_id
1 'polypeptide(L)'
;MIFKYIKILFFLILIQLQNVGYAKEKIAYIDIDKLLNESIAGKLITKKIENKYKTDLEIFKNTESELAKEEKEILSQKNILSSDEFNKKVSNFKKKN
;
A
#
# COMPACT_ATOMS: atom_id res chain seq x y z
N MET A 1 59.74 13.61 45.57
CA MET A 1 59.26 12.47 44.74
C MET A 1 57.85 12.02 45.12
N ILE A 2 57.53 11.74 46.40
CA ILE A 2 56.19 11.31 46.87
C ILE A 2 55.01 12.17 46.33
N PHE A 3 55.13 13.50 46.35
CA PHE A 3 54.04 14.40 45.93
C PHE A 3 53.66 14.27 44.45
N LYS A 4 54.61 13.85 43.60
CA LYS A 4 54.36 13.57 42.17
C LYS A 4 53.52 12.30 42.00
N TYR A 5 53.80 11.28 42.79
CA TYR A 5 53.03 10.02 42.78
C TYR A 5 51.62 10.21 43.34
N ILE A 6 51.43 11.05 44.36
CA ILE A 6 50.10 11.40 44.89
C ILE A 6 49.25 12.11 43.83
N LYS A 7 49.82 13.06 43.09
CA LYS A 7 49.10 13.75 42.00
C LYS A 7 48.70 12.80 40.87
N ILE A 8 49.59 11.86 40.52
CA ILE A 8 49.31 10.82 39.51
C ILE A 8 48.19 9.89 40.00
N LEU A 9 48.23 9.46 41.26
CA LEU A 9 47.20 8.62 41.86
C LEU A 9 45.84 9.33 41.90
N PHE A 10 45.82 10.61 42.27
CA PHE A 10 44.62 11.43 42.26
C PHE A 10 44.02 11.58 40.85
N PHE A 11 44.87 11.78 39.84
CA PHE A 11 44.46 11.84 38.45
C PHE A 11 43.88 10.51 37.94
N LEU A 12 44.48 9.38 38.33
CA LEU A 12 43.96 8.03 38.02
C LEU A 12 42.58 7.79 38.65
N ILE A 13 42.36 8.23 39.89
CA ILE A 13 41.06 8.12 40.56
C ILE A 13 40.00 8.98 39.85
N LEU A 14 40.36 10.20 39.43
CA LEU A 14 39.45 11.08 38.69
C LEU A 14 39.01 10.52 37.34
N ILE A 15 39.89 9.78 36.64
CA ILE A 15 39.55 9.11 35.37
C ILE A 15 38.50 8.01 35.61
N GLN A 16 38.58 7.28 36.73
CA GLN A 16 37.63 6.20 37.02
C GLN A 16 36.21 6.70 37.34
N LEU A 17 36.06 7.96 37.77
CA LEU A 17 34.77 8.58 38.06
C LEU A 17 33.97 8.99 36.81
N GLN A 18 34.57 8.94 35.61
CA GLN A 18 33.91 9.38 34.37
C GLN A 18 32.98 8.31 33.74
N ASN A 19 32.95 7.09 34.28
CA ASN A 19 32.22 5.96 33.67
C ASN A 19 30.72 5.88 34.02
N VAL A 20 30.11 6.94 34.56
CA VAL A 20 28.71 6.93 34.99
C VAL A 20 27.82 7.71 34.01
N GLY A 21 27.83 7.30 32.75
CA GLY A 21 26.90 7.78 31.72
C GLY A 21 25.64 6.90 31.68
N TYR A 22 24.66 7.15 32.56
CA TYR A 22 23.37 6.47 32.49
C TYR A 22 22.48 7.07 31.40
N ALA A 23 22.67 6.68 30.14
CA ALA A 23 21.67 6.91 29.11
C ALA A 23 20.51 5.93 29.31
N LYS A 24 19.58 6.27 30.21
CA LYS A 24 18.41 5.46 30.57
C LYS A 24 17.21 5.74 29.65
N GLU A 25 17.46 5.98 28.36
CA GLU A 25 16.38 6.21 27.41
C GLU A 25 15.74 4.89 26.98
N LYS A 26 14.45 4.74 27.29
CA LYS A 26 13.65 3.60 26.84
C LYS A 26 13.21 3.84 25.40
N ILE A 27 14.05 3.45 24.45
CA ILE A 27 13.70 3.48 23.03
C ILE A 27 12.88 2.22 22.73
N ALA A 28 11.64 2.42 22.28
CA ALA A 28 10.79 1.37 21.74
C ALA A 28 10.58 1.63 20.25
N TYR A 29 10.51 0.55 19.46
CA TYR A 29 10.19 0.62 18.04
C TYR A 29 8.98 -0.27 17.75
N ILE A 30 8.24 0.10 16.70
CA ILE A 30 7.09 -0.67 16.23
C ILE A 30 7.47 -1.23 14.87
N ASP A 31 7.33 -2.54 14.74
CA ASP A 31 7.37 -3.22 13.45
C ASP A 31 5.98 -3.08 12.80
N ILE A 32 5.88 -2.19 11.83
CA ILE A 32 4.62 -1.89 11.14
C ILE A 32 4.17 -3.05 10.28
N ASP A 33 5.09 -3.76 9.63
CA ASP A 33 4.76 -4.93 8.81
C ASP A 33 4.18 -6.03 9.69
N LYS A 34 4.79 -6.30 10.84
CA LYS A 34 4.26 -7.22 11.83
C LYS A 34 2.90 -6.78 12.36
N LEU A 35 2.74 -5.49 12.69
CA LEU A 35 1.47 -4.93 13.17
C LEU A 35 0.35 -5.16 12.15
N LEU A 36 0.58 -4.84 10.88
CA LEU A 36 -0.42 -4.96 9.82
C LEU A 36 -0.75 -6.43 9.50
N ASN A 37 0.26 -7.31 9.53
CA ASN A 37 0.08 -8.71 9.15
C ASN A 37 -0.43 -9.61 10.28
N GLU A 38 -0.10 -9.31 11.54
CA GLU A 38 -0.44 -10.17 12.68
C GLU A 38 -1.66 -9.68 13.47
N SER A 39 -1.90 -8.37 13.53
CA SER A 39 -3.02 -7.82 14.29
C SER A 39 -4.38 -8.19 13.68
N ILE A 40 -5.40 -8.31 14.53
CA ILE A 40 -6.77 -8.59 14.10
C ILE A 40 -7.27 -7.47 13.18
N ALA A 41 -7.03 -6.21 13.54
CA ALA A 41 -7.44 -5.06 12.76
C ALA A 41 -6.76 -5.03 11.38
N GLY A 42 -5.44 -5.26 11.32
CA GLY A 42 -4.68 -5.33 10.07
C GLY A 42 -5.19 -6.42 9.14
N LYS A 43 -5.34 -7.65 9.64
CA LYS A 43 -5.92 -8.77 8.88
C LYS A 43 -7.30 -8.48 8.33
N LEU A 44 -8.18 -7.87 9.13
CA LEU A 44 -9.55 -7.53 8.70
C LEU A 44 -9.56 -6.47 7.60
N ILE A 45 -8.74 -5.43 7.73
CA ILE A 45 -8.62 -4.36 6.72
C ILE A 45 -8.06 -4.93 5.42
N THR A 46 -6.98 -5.72 5.49
CA THR A 46 -6.38 -6.37 4.31
C THR A 46 -7.40 -7.26 3.60
N LYS A 47 -8.14 -8.11 4.33
CA LYS A 47 -9.19 -8.95 3.76
C LYS A 47 -10.30 -8.13 3.09
N LYS A 48 -10.70 -7.00 3.69
CA LYS A 48 -11.71 -6.11 3.10
C LYS A 48 -11.22 -5.50 1.79
N ILE A 49 -9.96 -5.06 1.74
CA ILE A 49 -9.34 -4.51 0.53
C ILE A 49 -9.25 -5.59 -0.56
N GLU A 50 -8.79 -6.80 -0.22
CA GLU A 50 -8.70 -7.92 -1.17
C GLU A 50 -10.06 -8.31 -1.74
N ASN A 51 -11.09 -8.40 -0.89
CA ASN A 51 -12.44 -8.73 -1.34
C ASN A 51 -12.99 -7.65 -2.27
N LYS A 52 -12.83 -6.37 -1.90
CA LYS A 52 -13.24 -5.26 -2.76
C LYS A 52 -12.54 -5.31 -4.11
N TYR A 53 -11.21 -5.53 -4.11
CA TYR A 53 -10.43 -5.65 -5.34
C TYR A 53 -10.94 -6.79 -6.24
N LYS A 54 -11.23 -7.97 -5.68
CA LYS A 54 -11.79 -9.09 -6.44
C LYS A 54 -13.16 -8.75 -7.04
N THR A 55 -14.04 -8.13 -6.27
CA THR A 55 -15.36 -7.70 -6.75
C THR A 55 -15.25 -6.66 -7.86
N ASP A 56 -14.42 -5.63 -7.69
CA ASP A 56 -14.22 -4.59 -8.69
C ASP A 56 -13.63 -5.19 -9.99
N LEU A 57 -12.68 -6.13 -9.86
CA LEU A 57 -12.09 -6.84 -10.99
C LEU A 57 -13.12 -7.69 -11.76
N GLU A 58 -14.03 -8.37 -11.05
CA GLU A 58 -15.10 -9.14 -11.68
C GLU A 58 -16.09 -8.24 -12.41
N ILE A 59 -16.46 -7.11 -11.81
CA ILE A 59 -17.29 -6.09 -12.45
C ILE A 59 -16.64 -5.61 -13.75
N PHE A 60 -15.36 -5.24 -13.72
CA PHE A 60 -14.65 -4.79 -14.92
C PHE A 60 -14.62 -5.84 -16.02
N LYS A 61 -14.34 -7.11 -15.69
CA LYS A 61 -14.34 -8.22 -16.66
C LYS A 61 -15.71 -8.44 -17.30
N ASN A 62 -16.77 -8.39 -16.50
CA ASN A 62 -18.13 -8.56 -16.99
C ASN A 62 -18.53 -7.40 -17.90
N THR A 63 -18.25 -6.16 -17.49
CA THR A 63 -18.50 -4.97 -18.30
C THR A 63 -17.72 -5.00 -19.61
N GLU A 64 -16.44 -5.37 -19.60
CA GLU A 64 -15.63 -5.52 -20.82
C GLU A 64 -16.22 -6.56 -21.77
N SER A 65 -16.61 -7.74 -21.26
CA SER A 65 -17.24 -8.79 -22.05
C SER A 65 -18.59 -8.34 -22.64
N GLU A 66 -19.43 -7.63 -21.87
CA GLU A 66 -20.70 -7.10 -22.34
C GLU A 66 -20.52 -6.07 -23.45
N LEU A 67 -19.57 -5.14 -23.28
CA LEU A 67 -19.25 -4.13 -24.28
C LEU A 67 -18.71 -4.75 -25.56
N ALA A 68 -17.84 -5.75 -25.46
CA ALA A 68 -17.31 -6.47 -26.62
C ALA A 68 -18.41 -7.23 -27.40
N LYS A 69 -19.38 -7.82 -26.68
CA LYS A 69 -20.55 -8.46 -27.30
C LYS A 69 -21.42 -7.44 -28.01
N GLU A 70 -21.76 -6.34 -27.34
CA GLU A 70 -22.58 -5.25 -27.90
C GLU A 70 -21.92 -4.64 -29.14
N GLU A 71 -20.60 -4.40 -29.11
CA GLU A 71 -19.84 -3.92 -30.26
C GLU A 71 -19.93 -4.89 -31.44
N LYS A 72 -19.71 -6.19 -31.20
CA LYS A 72 -19.80 -7.23 -32.23
C LYS A 72 -21.20 -7.31 -32.83
N GLU A 73 -22.24 -7.21 -32.01
CA GLU A 73 -23.64 -7.17 -32.45
C GLU A 73 -23.91 -5.97 -33.34
N ILE A 74 -23.50 -4.76 -32.93
CA ILE A 74 -23.63 -3.54 -33.74
C ILE A 74 -22.94 -3.75 -35.10
N LEU A 75 -21.69 -4.21 -35.10
CA LEU A 75 -20.93 -4.45 -36.33
C LEU A 75 -21.61 -5.45 -37.28
N SER A 76 -22.19 -6.53 -36.75
CA SER A 76 -22.91 -7.53 -37.55
C SER A 76 -24.16 -7.00 -38.23
N GLN A 77 -24.77 -5.95 -37.65
CA GLN A 77 -26.00 -5.34 -38.16
C GLN A 77 -25.74 -4.26 -39.23
N LYS A 78 -24.48 -3.95 -39.54
CA LYS A 78 -24.09 -2.89 -40.48
C LYS A 78 -24.72 -3.01 -41.87
N ASN A 79 -24.84 -4.23 -42.37
CA ASN A 79 -25.39 -4.49 -43.71
C ASN A 79 -26.91 -4.77 -43.70
N ILE A 80 -27.52 -4.83 -42.51
CA ILE A 80 -28.94 -5.17 -42.32
C ILE A 80 -29.75 -3.89 -42.05
N LEU A 81 -29.18 -2.95 -41.29
CA LEU A 81 -29.83 -1.69 -40.90
C LEU A 81 -29.60 -0.59 -41.93
N SER A 82 -30.50 0.40 -41.92
CA SER A 82 -30.25 1.65 -42.64
C SER A 82 -29.05 2.40 -42.04
N SER A 83 -28.40 3.25 -42.85
CA SER A 83 -27.23 4.02 -42.39
C SER A 83 -27.55 4.89 -41.18
N ASP A 84 -28.73 5.50 -41.13
CA ASP A 84 -29.14 6.37 -40.02
C ASP A 84 -29.36 5.57 -38.72
N GLU A 85 -30.02 4.41 -38.80
CA GLU A 85 -30.24 3.53 -37.65
C GLU A 85 -28.93 2.96 -37.12
N PHE A 86 -28.04 2.51 -38.01
CA PHE A 86 -26.72 2.03 -37.64
C PHE A 86 -25.90 3.13 -36.94
N ASN A 87 -25.85 4.33 -37.53
CA ASN A 87 -25.14 5.47 -36.94
C ASN A 87 -25.69 5.87 -35.57
N LYS A 88 -27.02 5.78 -35.39
CA LYS A 88 -27.65 6.00 -34.09
C LYS A 88 -27.22 4.97 -33.05
N LYS A 89 -27.15 3.69 -33.40
CA LYS A 89 -26.64 2.63 -32.50
C LYS A 89 -25.18 2.85 -32.12
N VAL A 90 -24.32 3.16 -33.09
CA VAL A 90 -22.90 3.47 -32.85
C VAL A 90 -22.75 4.69 -31.92
N SER A 91 -23.53 5.75 -32.15
CA SER A 91 -23.51 6.95 -31.30
C SER A 91 -23.94 6.65 -29.86
N ASN A 92 -24.98 5.83 -29.68
CA ASN A 92 -25.44 5.43 -28.36
C ASN A 92 -24.39 4.57 -27.63
N PHE A 93 -23.76 3.62 -28.32
CA PHE A 93 -22.68 2.80 -27.77
C PHE A 93 -21.48 3.65 -27.33
N LYS A 94 -21.09 4.65 -28.13
CA LYS A 94 -20.01 5.59 -27.79
C LYS A 94 -20.32 6.52 -26.62
N LYS A 95 -21.59 6.68 -26.22
CA LYS A 95 -21.96 7.46 -25.02
C LYS A 95 -21.95 6.62 -23.75
N LYS A 96 -21.98 5.30 -23.89
CA LYS A 96 -21.96 4.33 -22.79
C LYS A 96 -20.53 4.02 -22.33
N ASN A 97 -19.57 4.17 -23.25
CA ASN A 97 -18.12 4.13 -23.02
C ASN A 97 -17.53 5.53 -22.91
#